data_AF-A0A1M4WL72-F1
#
_entry.id   AF-A0A1M4WL72-F1
#
_cell.length_a   1.000
_cell.length_b   1.000
_cell.length_c   1.000
_cell.angle_alpha   90.00
_cell.angle_beta   90.00
_cell.angle_gamma   90.00
#
_symmetry.space_group_name_H-M   'P 1'
#
loop_
_entity.id
_entity.type
_entity.pdbx_description
1 polymer ?
#
loop_
_entity_poly.entity_id
_entity_poly.type
_entity_poly.pdbx_seq_one_letter_code
_entity_poly.pdbx_strand_id
1 'polypeptide(L)'
;MASAYPEEAVDPNADWKRIGIFAGHKFHLGHLKLVSQLGYYLYYPTKYLDRIYTRIGIQYMMSKHIYASILLKSHYAKAEGLEVGIGFKL
;
A
#
# COMPACT_ATOMS: atom_id res chain seq x y z
N MET A 1 8.86 -10.23 14.89
CA MET A 1 7.81 -9.23 14.61
C MET A 1 6.73 -9.45 15.63
N ALA A 2 6.42 -8.45 16.45
CA ALA A 2 5.38 -8.55 17.47
C ALA A 2 4.54 -7.27 17.40
N SER A 3 3.26 -7.42 17.74
CA SER A 3 2.29 -6.36 18.02
C SER A 3 1.35 -5.98 16.87
N ALA A 4 0.33 -6.82 16.68
CA ALA A 4 -0.99 -6.37 16.24
C ALA A 4 -2.10 -7.26 16.82
N TYR A 5 -1.82 -8.55 17.08
CA TYR A 5 -2.81 -9.53 17.58
C TYR A 5 -2.13 -10.48 18.59
N PRO A 6 -2.19 -10.19 19.90
CA PRO A 6 -1.59 -11.03 20.96
C PRO A 6 -2.29 -12.39 21.19
N GLU A 7 -3.46 -12.61 20.61
CA GLU A 7 -4.31 -13.79 20.81
C GLU A 7 -4.06 -14.96 19.85
N GLU A 8 -3.30 -14.76 18.76
CA GLU A 8 -3.00 -15.82 17.80
C GLU A 8 -1.59 -16.37 18.02
N ALA A 9 -1.47 -17.71 18.04
CA ALA A 9 -0.19 -18.38 18.11
C ALA A 9 0.66 -18.03 16.88
N VAL A 10 1.52 -17.01 17.02
CA VAL A 10 2.44 -16.60 15.97
C VAL A 10 3.52 -17.67 15.84
N ASP A 11 3.44 -18.49 14.78
CA ASP A 11 4.49 -19.43 14.43
C ASP A 11 5.80 -18.65 14.16
N PRO A 12 6.90 -18.89 14.91
CA PRO A 12 8.18 -18.21 14.72
C PRO A 12 8.77 -18.35 13.31
N ASN A 13 8.32 -19.35 12.54
CA ASN A 13 8.75 -19.62 11.16
C ASN A 13 7.78 -19.09 10.09
N ALA A 14 6.74 -18.34 10.46
CA ALA A 14 5.77 -17.80 9.51
C ALA A 14 6.45 -16.83 8.52
N ASP A 15 6.48 -17.23 7.23
CA ASP A 15 6.98 -16.40 6.14
C ASP A 15 6.02 -15.22 5.91
N TRP A 16 6.43 -14.04 6.34
CA TRP A 16 5.65 -12.79 6.26
C TRP A 16 5.79 -12.10 4.90
N LYS A 17 6.61 -12.64 3.99
CA LYS A 17 6.86 -12.05 2.68
C LYS A 17 5.62 -12.10 1.82
N ARG A 18 5.27 -10.95 1.23
CA ARG A 18 4.14 -10.80 0.31
C ARG A 18 4.65 -10.24 -1.00
N ILE A 19 4.30 -10.89 -2.11
CA ILE A 19 4.56 -10.37 -3.45
C ILE A 19 3.22 -10.10 -4.11
N GLY A 20 3.05 -8.87 -4.57
CA GLY A 20 1.83 -8.41 -5.21
C GLY A 20 2.14 -7.64 -6.48
N ILE A 21 1.19 -7.72 -7.40
CA ILE A 21 1.12 -6.85 -8.57
C ILE A 21 0.03 -5.83 -8.34
N PHE A 22 0.15 -4.65 -8.93
CA PHE A 22 -0.89 -3.64 -8.89
C PHE A 22 -1.06 -2.98 -10.25
N ALA A 23 -2.29 -2.62 -10.55
CA ALA A 23 -2.67 -1.81 -11.69
C ALA A 23 -3.48 -0.63 -11.19
N GLY A 24 -3.31 0.55 -11.78
CA GLY A 24 -3.97 1.74 -11.28
C GLY A 24 -3.75 2.96 -12.13
N HIS A 25 -4.46 4.02 -11.79
CA HIS A 25 -4.45 5.28 -12.49
C HIS A 25 -3.89 6.38 -11.58
N LYS A 26 -3.13 7.30 -12.19
CA LYS A 26 -2.70 8.55 -11.55
C LYS A 26 -3.35 9.71 -12.27
N PHE A 27 -4.28 10.35 -11.61
CA PHE A 27 -4.95 11.53 -12.14
C PHE A 27 -4.18 12.79 -11.74
N HIS A 28 -3.88 13.66 -12.70
CA HIS A 28 -3.00 14.82 -12.52
C HIS A 28 -3.84 16.11 -12.43
N LEU A 29 -3.81 16.79 -11.29
CA LEU A 29 -4.41 18.11 -11.07
C LEU A 29 -3.33 19.13 -10.70
N GLY A 30 -2.51 19.51 -11.68
CA GLY A 30 -1.42 20.46 -11.47
C GLY A 30 -0.36 19.91 -10.50
N HIS A 31 -0.24 20.54 -9.33
CA HIS A 31 0.72 20.14 -8.28
C HIS A 31 0.22 18.95 -7.45
N LEU A 32 -1.08 18.63 -7.48
CA LEU A 32 -1.65 17.48 -6.79
C LEU A 32 -1.88 16.34 -7.79
N LYS A 33 -1.58 15.11 -7.39
CA LYS A 33 -1.91 13.91 -8.14
C LYS A 33 -2.71 12.98 -7.25
N LEU A 34 -3.84 12.50 -7.76
CA LEU A 34 -4.63 11.46 -7.10
C LEU A 34 -4.17 10.11 -7.64
N VAL A 35 -3.89 9.19 -6.73
CA VAL A 35 -3.43 7.83 -7.06
C VAL A 35 -4.49 6.85 -6.58
N SER A 36 -4.96 6.01 -7.49
CA SER A 36 -5.84 4.88 -7.18
C SER A 36 -5.29 3.63 -7.84
N GLN A 37 -5.00 2.61 -7.05
CA GLN A 37 -4.42 1.35 -7.50
C GLN A 37 -5.19 0.19 -6.89
N LEU A 38 -5.42 -0.83 -7.70
CA LEU A 38 -5.93 -2.12 -7.28
C LEU A 38 -4.81 -3.13 -7.46
N GLY A 39 -4.53 -3.90 -6.42
CA GLY A 39 -3.48 -4.90 -6.41
C GLY A 39 -3.97 -6.28 -6.02
N TYR A 40 -3.19 -7.28 -6.45
CA TYR A 40 -3.43 -8.69 -6.20
C TYR A 40 -2.14 -9.35 -5.72
N TYR A 41 -2.21 -10.11 -4.65
CA TYR A 41 -1.08 -10.89 -4.14
C TYR A 41 -0.92 -12.21 -4.92
N LEU A 42 0.22 -12.38 -5.58
CA LEU A 42 0.59 -13.63 -6.26
C LEU A 42 1.14 -14.66 -5.28
N TYR A 43 1.84 -14.20 -4.23
CA TYR A 43 2.41 -15.05 -3.19
C TYR A 43 1.94 -14.55 -1.82
N TYR A 44 1.18 -15.40 -1.13
CA TYR A 44 0.52 -15.11 0.14
C TYR A 44 0.33 -16.40 0.97
N PRO A 45 1.37 -16.85 1.70
CA PRO A 45 1.34 -18.14 2.41
C PRO A 45 0.45 -18.15 3.67
N THR A 46 0.07 -16.98 4.20
CA THR A 46 -0.76 -16.82 5.41
C THR A 46 -2.16 -16.32 5.04
N LYS A 47 -3.24 -17.10 5.27
CA LYS A 47 -4.64 -16.70 4.94
C LYS A 47 -5.16 -15.62 5.91
N TYR A 48 -4.84 -14.35 5.69
CA TYR A 48 -5.17 -13.25 6.64
C TYR A 48 -6.12 -12.17 6.11
N LEU A 49 -7.18 -12.54 5.37
CA LEU A 49 -8.16 -11.67 4.70
C LEU A 49 -7.71 -11.18 3.30
N ASP A 50 -8.28 -11.84 2.29
CA ASP A 50 -8.36 -11.48 0.87
C ASP A 50 -7.09 -11.10 0.10
N ARG A 51 -6.95 -11.70 -1.09
CA ARG A 51 -5.79 -11.51 -1.97
C ARG A 51 -5.79 -10.18 -2.71
N ILE A 52 -6.90 -9.45 -2.67
CA ILE A 52 -7.09 -8.17 -3.37
C ILE A 52 -6.91 -7.04 -2.36
N TYR A 53 -6.03 -6.10 -2.68
CA TYR A 53 -5.82 -4.90 -1.90
C TYR A 53 -6.00 -3.66 -2.77
N THR A 54 -6.40 -2.56 -2.16
CA THR A 54 -6.56 -1.27 -2.83
C THR A 54 -5.62 -0.26 -2.20
N ARG A 55 -5.00 0.60 -3.01
CA ARG A 55 -4.19 1.72 -2.55
C ARG A 55 -4.77 3.00 -3.12
N ILE A 56 -5.23 3.88 -2.24
CA ILE A 56 -5.78 5.18 -2.63
C ILE A 56 -4.97 6.25 -1.91
N GLY A 57 -4.56 7.30 -2.62
CA GLY A 57 -3.73 8.32 -2.02
C GLY A 57 -3.58 9.56 -2.86
N ILE A 58 -2.78 10.48 -2.32
CA ILE A 58 -2.41 11.73 -2.93
C ILE A 58 -0.89 11.84 -3.05
N GLN A 59 -0.43 12.51 -4.10
CA GLN A 59 0.94 12.93 -4.23
C GLN A 59 0.96 14.44 -4.47
N TYR A 60 1.78 15.15 -3.70
CA TYR A 60 1.95 16.59 -3.83
C TYR A 60 3.35 16.91 -4.34
N MET A 61 3.41 17.64 -5.46
CA MET A 61 4.65 18.13 -6.04
C MET A 61 5.13 19.35 -5.26
N MET A 62 6.19 19.19 -4.46
CA MET A 62 6.84 20.28 -3.75
C MET A 62 7.75 21.10 -4.67
N SER A 63 8.22 20.48 -5.76
CA SER A 63 9.03 21.11 -6.80
C SER A 63 8.81 20.38 -8.13
N LYS A 64 9.39 20.86 -9.24
CA LYS A 64 9.23 20.20 -10.56
C LYS A 64 9.69 18.73 -10.57
N HIS A 65 10.66 18.40 -9.71
CA HIS A 65 11.28 17.07 -9.64
C HIS A 65 11.05 16.34 -8.31
N ILE A 66 10.44 16.96 -7.29
CA ILE A 66 10.28 16.32 -5.97
C ILE A 66 8.80 16.30 -5.60
N TYR A 67 8.31 15.13 -5.19
CA TYR A 67 6.96 14.97 -4.67
C TYR A 67 6.96 14.22 -3.34
N ALA A 68 6.03 14.59 -2.46
CA ALA A 68 5.65 13.79 -1.30
C ALA A 68 4.41 12.97 -1.66
N SER A 69 4.24 11.82 -1.04
CA SER A 69 3.10 10.95 -1.26
C SER A 69 2.57 10.41 0.05
N ILE A 70 1.25 10.38 0.17
CA ILE A 70 0.53 9.73 1.25
C ILE A 70 -0.47 8.79 0.59
N LEU A 71 -0.34 7.49 0.83
CA LEU A 71 -1.24 6.47 0.32
C LEU A 71 -1.81 5.67 1.48
N LEU A 72 -3.09 5.35 1.41
CA LEU A 72 -3.75 4.42 2.30
C LEU A 72 -3.86 3.08 1.59
N LYS A 73 -3.35 2.03 2.22
CA LYS A 73 -3.53 0.66 1.77
C LYS A 73 -4.66 0.01 2.57
N SER A 74 -5.62 -0.58 1.86
CA SER A 74 -6.77 -1.24 2.44
C SER A 74 -7.08 -2.56 1.76
N HIS A 75 -7.74 -3.46 2.48
CA HIS A 75 -8.33 -4.68 1.96
C HIS A 75 -9.85 -4.49 1.95
N TYR A 76 -10.45 -4.38 0.75
CA TYR A 76 -11.84 -4.00 0.52
C TYR A 76 -12.28 -2.72 1.26
N ALA A 77 -12.65 -2.82 2.55
CA ALA A 77 -13.10 -1.73 3.42
C ALA A 77 -12.28 -1.58 4.72
N LYS A 78 -11.29 -2.44 4.97
CA LYS A 78 -10.46 -2.40 6.18
C LYS A 78 -9.11 -1.75 5.87
N ALA A 79 -8.87 -0.58 6.47
CA ALA A 79 -7.57 0.10 6.36
C ALA A 79 -6.49 -0.74 7.07
N GLU A 80 -5.47 -1.16 6.33
CA GLU A 80 -4.34 -1.89 6.90
C GLU A 80 -3.26 -0.92 7.40
N GLY A 81 -2.97 0.12 6.60
CA GLY A 81 -1.87 1.00 6.93
C GLY A 81 -1.75 2.20 6.02
N LEU A 82 -1.12 3.24 6.58
CA LEU A 82 -0.73 4.45 5.87
C LEU A 82 0.71 4.31 5.38
N GLU A 83 0.92 4.64 4.12
CA GLU A 83 2.21 4.71 3.46
C GLU A 83 2.56 6.18 3.23
N VAL A 84 3.68 6.63 3.78
CA VAL A 84 4.22 7.98 3.55
C VAL A 84 5.52 7.83 2.80
N GLY A 85 5.72 8.65 1.77
CA GLY A 85 6.90 8.55 0.92
C GLY A 85 7.30 9.88 0.29
N ILE A 86 8.55 9.94 -0.14
CA ILE A 86 9.09 11.00 -0.99
C ILE A 86 9.58 10.35 -2.28
N GLY A 87 9.46 11.06 -3.39
CA GLY A 87 9.91 10.57 -4.69
C GLY A 87 10.45 11.66 -5.58
N PHE A 88 11.30 11.23 -6.51
CA PHE A 88 11.87 12.09 -7.53
C PHE A 88 11.17 11.83 -8.87
N LYS A 89 10.70 12.90 -9.50
CA LYS A 89 10.15 12.88 -10.86
C LYS A 89 11.27 13.31 -11.82
N LEU A 90 11.63 12.39 -12.72
CA LEU A 90 12.51 12.65 -13.86
C LEU A 90 11.83 13.54 -14.91
#